data_AF-A0AAD6NHB4-F1
#
_entry.id   AF-A0AAD6NHB4-F1
#
_cell.length_a   1.000
_cell.length_b   1.000
_cell.length_c   1.000
_cell.angle_alpha   90.00
_cell.angle_beta   90.00
_cell.angle_gamma   90.00
#
_symmetry.space_group_name_H-M   'P 1'
#
loop_
_entity.id
_entity.type
_entity.pdbx_description
1 polymer ?
#
loop_
_entity_poly.entity_id
_entity_poly.type
_entity_poly.pdbx_seq_one_letter_code
_entity_poly.pdbx_strand_id
1 'polypeptide(L)'
;MQDIPNPFGDSPIIYLNNNDVVCNKGAKPAQLVAPARAGSQVTFKWDKWFDDHKGPVITYLASCGGDCRAANGSALNWFNIDEAGLYENASWATDRLMVQNNMTCTITLPQQIPNSQYLMRHKMIALHIARQQNEAEL
;
A
#
# COMPACT_ATOMS: atom_id res chain seq x y z
N MET A 1 -1.35 -9.14 -14.76
CA MET A 1 -1.34 -8.01 -13.81
C MET A 1 -2.38 -7.03 -14.29
N GLN A 2 -3.22 -6.55 -13.38
CA GLN A 2 -4.18 -5.50 -13.70
C GLN A 2 -3.57 -4.18 -13.24
N ASP A 3 -3.42 -3.24 -14.16
CA ASP A 3 -3.00 -1.89 -13.80
C ASP A 3 -4.11 -1.22 -13.00
N ILE A 4 -3.74 -0.53 -11.92
CA ILE A 4 -4.67 0.22 -11.07
C ILE A 4 -4.47 1.71 -11.42
N PRO A 5 -5.25 2.27 -12.36
CA PRO A 5 -5.01 3.62 -12.85
C PRO A 5 -5.32 4.67 -11.79
N ASN A 6 -4.33 5.50 -11.45
CA ASN A 6 -4.52 6.76 -10.73
C ASN A 6 -4.33 7.94 -11.72
N PRO A 7 -5.34 8.80 -11.96
CA PRO A 7 -5.21 9.94 -12.88
C PRO A 7 -4.24 11.02 -12.40
N PHE A 8 -3.71 10.93 -11.16
CA PHE A 8 -2.78 11.90 -10.58
C PHE A 8 -1.31 11.45 -10.61
N GLY A 9 -1.00 10.33 -11.25
CA GLY A 9 0.37 9.85 -11.45
C GLY A 9 1.02 9.27 -10.20
N ASP A 10 2.35 9.34 -10.16
CA ASP A 10 3.27 8.78 -9.17
C ASP A 10 3.69 9.79 -8.08
N SER A 11 3.04 10.95 -8.01
CA SER A 11 3.35 11.98 -7.02
C SER A 11 3.03 11.51 -5.59
N PRO A 12 3.93 11.75 -4.61
CA PRO A 12 3.74 11.27 -3.24
C PRO A 12 2.73 12.12 -2.46
N ILE A 13 2.16 11.51 -1.42
CA ILE A 13 1.37 12.21 -0.39
C ILE A 13 2.30 12.59 0.76
N ILE A 14 2.39 13.88 1.06
CA ILE A 14 3.27 14.42 2.11
C ILE A 14 2.47 14.90 3.33
N TYR A 15 1.21 15.30 3.13
CA TYR A 15 0.32 15.79 4.19
C TYR A 15 -0.69 14.72 4.60
N LEU A 16 -0.74 14.43 5.90
CA LEU A 16 -1.63 13.40 6.46
C LEU A 16 -3.00 13.95 6.92
N ASN A 17 -3.24 15.26 6.75
CA ASN A 17 -4.42 15.95 7.26
C ASN A 17 -5.61 15.94 6.27
N ASN A 18 -5.56 15.10 5.24
CA ASN A 18 -6.61 15.00 4.23
C ASN A 18 -6.89 13.53 3.87
N ASN A 19 -7.90 13.31 3.03
CA ASN A 19 -8.30 11.97 2.60
C ASN A 19 -7.39 11.35 1.51
N ASP A 20 -6.43 12.12 0.97
CA ASP A 20 -5.53 11.61 -0.07
C ASP A 20 -4.63 10.49 0.48
N VAL A 21 -4.34 10.49 1.78
CA VAL A 21 -3.55 9.44 2.44
C VAL A 21 -4.21 8.04 2.37
N VAL A 22 -5.53 7.97 2.17
CA VAL A 22 -6.28 6.71 2.21
C VAL A 22 -5.95 5.84 1.01
N CYS A 23 -6.12 6.37 -0.20
CA CYS A 23 -5.95 5.63 -1.46
C CYS A 23 -5.20 6.43 -2.54
N ASN A 24 -4.42 7.46 -2.16
CA ASN A 24 -3.79 8.45 -3.03
C ASN A 24 -4.77 9.55 -3.52
N LYS A 25 -4.21 10.67 -3.98
CA LYS A 25 -4.91 11.87 -4.41
C LYS A 25 -5.94 11.56 -5.48
N GLY A 26 -7.18 12.02 -5.24
CA GLY A 26 -8.31 11.90 -6.18
C GLY A 26 -8.65 10.48 -6.62
N ALA A 27 -8.26 9.47 -5.82
CA ALA A 27 -8.66 8.09 -6.01
C ALA A 27 -10.19 7.95 -6.01
N LYS A 28 -10.67 7.01 -6.82
CA LYS A 28 -12.10 6.65 -6.92
C LYS A 28 -12.26 5.15 -6.68
N PRO A 29 -13.41 4.69 -6.17
CA PRO A 29 -13.68 3.27 -6.02
C PRO A 29 -13.47 2.52 -7.34
N ALA A 30 -12.71 1.43 -7.29
CA ALA A 30 -12.50 0.56 -8.43
C ALA A 30 -13.81 -0.14 -8.81
N GLN A 31 -14.05 -0.32 -10.11
CA GLN A 31 -15.25 -1.00 -10.61
C GLN A 31 -15.16 -2.53 -10.53
N LEU A 32 -13.95 -3.06 -10.36
CA LEU A 32 -13.68 -4.48 -10.31
C LEU A 32 -13.21 -4.88 -8.91
N VAL A 33 -13.54 -6.12 -8.54
CA VAL A 33 -13.18 -6.74 -7.27
C VAL A 33 -12.46 -8.03 -7.59
N ALA A 34 -11.24 -8.19 -7.07
CA ALA A 34 -10.45 -9.40 -7.27
C ALA A 34 -10.82 -10.46 -6.21
N PRO A 35 -11.28 -11.66 -6.62
CA PRO A 35 -11.51 -12.74 -5.67
C PRO A 35 -10.18 -13.31 -5.15
N ALA A 36 -10.04 -13.43 -3.84
CA ALA A 36 -8.90 -14.06 -3.18
C ALA A 36 -9.37 -14.87 -1.97
N ARG A 37 -8.63 -15.93 -1.62
CA ARG A 37 -8.95 -16.77 -0.45
C ARG A 37 -8.15 -16.28 0.75
N ALA A 38 -8.69 -16.40 1.96
CA ALA A 38 -7.88 -16.26 3.17
C ALA A 38 -6.67 -17.21 3.10
N GLY A 39 -5.49 -16.72 3.51
CA GLY A 39 -4.23 -17.47 3.38
C GLY A 39 -3.62 -17.54 1.97
N SER A 40 -4.29 -17.04 0.92
CA SER A 40 -3.66 -16.97 -0.40
C SER A 40 -2.66 -15.81 -0.50
N GLN A 41 -1.72 -15.92 -1.42
CA GLN A 41 -0.75 -14.87 -1.70
C GLN A 41 -1.32 -13.81 -2.66
N VAL A 42 -0.96 -12.55 -2.43
CA VAL A 42 -1.20 -11.43 -3.33
C VAL A 42 0.15 -10.80 -3.63
N THR A 43 0.45 -10.62 -4.92
CA THR A 43 1.69 -10.01 -5.38
C THR A 43 1.42 -8.65 -5.99
N PHE A 44 2.03 -7.63 -5.42
CA PHE A 44 2.14 -6.30 -6.00
C PHE A 44 3.40 -6.24 -6.85
N LYS A 45 3.28 -5.67 -8.05
CA LYS A 45 4.41 -5.26 -8.86
C LYS A 45 4.38 -3.76 -8.96
N TRP A 46 5.46 -3.12 -8.56
CA TRP A 46 5.67 -1.69 -8.76
C TRP A 46 6.39 -1.46 -10.08
N ASP A 47 6.21 -0.25 -10.60
CA ASP A 47 7.02 0.25 -11.70
C ASP A 47 8.41 0.66 -11.17
N LYS A 48 9.04 1.68 -11.73
CA LYS A 48 10.35 2.14 -11.31
C LYS A 48 10.31 2.74 -9.90
N TRP A 49 11.32 2.42 -9.09
CA TRP A 49 11.62 3.08 -7.81
C TRP A 49 13.07 3.57 -7.83
N PHE A 50 13.37 4.63 -7.08
CA PHE A 50 14.70 5.23 -7.05
C PHE A 50 15.49 4.75 -5.82
N ASP A 51 16.78 4.50 -5.99
CA ASP A 51 17.66 3.91 -4.95
C ASP A 51 17.76 4.77 -3.67
N ASP A 52 17.55 6.07 -3.79
CA ASP A 52 17.55 7.01 -2.68
C ASP A 52 16.22 7.02 -1.91
N HIS A 53 15.12 6.52 -2.47
CA HIS A 53 13.79 6.45 -1.84
C HIS A 53 13.70 5.30 -0.81
N LYS A 54 14.58 5.38 0.18
CA LYS A 54 14.72 4.41 1.25
C LYS A 54 13.61 4.56 2.27
N GLY A 55 12.96 3.45 2.61
CA GLY A 55 11.98 3.43 3.69
C GLY A 55 11.15 2.15 3.79
N PRO A 56 10.09 2.17 4.62
CA PRO A 56 9.27 0.99 4.88
C PRO A 56 8.29 0.69 3.75
N VAL A 57 7.85 -0.57 3.69
CA VAL A 57 6.75 -1.05 2.87
C VAL A 57 5.68 -1.62 3.80
N ILE A 58 4.43 -1.21 3.63
CA ILE A 58 3.35 -1.57 4.56
C ILE A 58 2.07 -1.86 3.78
N THR A 59 1.34 -2.90 4.18
CA THR A 59 0.05 -3.25 3.61
C THR A 59 -1.03 -3.32 4.67
N TYR A 60 -2.17 -2.69 4.38
CA TYR A 60 -3.35 -2.69 5.25
C TYR A 60 -4.56 -3.26 4.52
N LEU A 61 -5.50 -3.77 5.30
CA LEU A 61 -6.85 -4.08 4.87
C LEU A 61 -7.86 -3.25 5.66
N ALA A 62 -9.01 -3.00 5.04
CA ALA A 62 -10.19 -2.48 5.72
C ALA A 62 -11.44 -3.16 5.16
N SER A 63 -12.28 -3.73 6.03
CA SER A 63 -13.53 -4.34 5.58
C SER A 63 -14.48 -3.26 5.09
N CYS A 64 -15.06 -3.46 3.91
CA CYS A 64 -16.08 -2.57 3.38
C CYS A 64 -17.46 -2.81 4.02
N GLY A 65 -17.64 -3.91 4.75
CA GLY A 65 -18.94 -4.33 5.30
C GLY A 65 -20.00 -4.67 4.23
N GLY A 66 -19.61 -4.71 2.96
CA GLY A 66 -20.50 -4.78 1.80
C GLY A 66 -19.71 -4.60 0.50
N ASP A 67 -20.31 -3.98 -0.50
CA ASP A 67 -19.64 -3.68 -1.79
C ASP A 67 -18.63 -2.52 -1.64
N CYS A 68 -17.35 -2.78 -1.90
CA CYS A 68 -16.30 -1.77 -1.83
C CYS A 68 -16.46 -0.66 -2.88
N ARG A 69 -17.27 -0.87 -3.93
CA ARG A 69 -17.58 0.17 -4.93
C ARG A 69 -18.31 1.39 -4.34
N ALA A 70 -19.00 1.20 -3.22
CA ALA A 70 -19.74 2.24 -2.51
C ALA A 70 -19.06 2.64 -1.19
N ALA A 71 -17.92 2.04 -0.85
CA ALA A 71 -17.27 2.27 0.43
C ALA A 71 -16.56 3.64 0.47
N ASN A 72 -16.69 4.34 1.60
CA ASN A 72 -15.87 5.51 1.91
C ASN A 72 -14.64 5.05 2.71
N GLY A 73 -13.49 4.93 2.05
CA GLY A 73 -12.24 4.45 2.66
C GLY A 73 -11.79 5.22 3.90
N SER A 74 -12.08 6.53 3.98
CA SER A 74 -11.75 7.36 5.14
C SER A 74 -12.57 7.04 6.39
N ALA A 75 -13.72 6.37 6.24
CA ALA A 75 -14.59 5.98 7.33
C ALA A 75 -14.39 4.51 7.74
N LEU A 76 -13.49 3.77 7.08
CA LEU A 76 -13.26 2.36 7.39
C LEU A 76 -12.19 2.20 8.48
N ASN A 77 -12.29 1.09 9.20
CA ASN A 77 -11.28 0.65 10.15
C ASN A 77 -10.17 -0.12 9.43
N TRP A 78 -9.00 0.51 9.35
CA TRP A 78 -7.81 -0.07 8.73
C TRP A 78 -7.01 -0.88 9.75
N PHE A 79 -6.56 -2.07 9.34
CA PHE A 79 -5.64 -2.90 10.12
C PHE A 79 -4.46 -3.32 9.26
N ASN A 80 -3.27 -3.34 9.87
CA ASN A 80 -2.05 -3.78 9.22
C ASN A 80 -2.08 -5.30 9.03
N ILE A 81 -1.63 -5.78 7.87
CA ILE A 81 -1.48 -7.21 7.59
C ILE A 81 -0.05 -7.63 7.22
N ASP A 82 0.81 -6.67 6.87
CA ASP A 82 2.19 -6.89 6.50
C ASP A 82 2.98 -5.58 6.63
N GLU A 83 4.16 -5.63 7.26
CA GLU A 83 5.07 -4.49 7.32
C GLU A 83 6.53 -4.94 7.33
N ALA A 84 7.35 -4.16 6.63
CA ALA A 84 8.79 -4.28 6.69
C ALA A 84 9.42 -2.88 6.73
N GLY A 85 10.41 -2.71 7.60
CA GLY A 85 11.12 -1.44 7.80
C GLY A 85 12.61 -1.57 7.50
N LEU A 86 13.43 -1.08 8.43
CA LEU A 86 14.88 -1.19 8.40
C LEU A 86 15.32 -2.57 8.91
N TYR A 87 16.17 -3.26 8.17
CA TYR A 87 16.78 -4.53 8.57
C TYR A 87 18.13 -4.32 9.28
N GLU A 88 18.60 -5.35 9.99
CA GLU A 88 19.87 -5.30 10.76
C GLU A 88 21.10 -4.95 9.90
N ASN A 89 21.10 -5.34 8.63
CA ASN A 89 22.16 -5.02 7.66
C ASN A 89 22.03 -3.59 7.07
N ALA A 90 21.25 -2.72 7.70
CA ALA A 90 20.97 -1.34 7.28
C ALA A 90 20.31 -1.19 5.89
N SER A 91 19.78 -2.26 5.30
CA SER A 91 18.93 -2.17 4.10
C SER A 91 17.49 -1.90 4.51
N TRP A 92 16.78 -1.08 3.74
CA TRP A 92 15.34 -0.86 3.90
C TRP A 92 14.50 -1.91 3.16
N ALA A 93 13.22 -1.99 3.50
CA ALA A 93 12.25 -2.82 2.78
C ALA A 93 12.17 -2.45 1.29
N THR A 94 12.21 -1.17 0.96
CA THR A 94 12.26 -0.71 -0.45
C THR A 94 13.53 -1.19 -1.17
N ASP A 95 14.68 -1.24 -0.50
CA ASP A 95 15.93 -1.77 -1.08
C ASP A 95 15.79 -3.25 -1.47
N ARG A 96 15.17 -4.07 -0.61
CA ARG A 96 14.91 -5.49 -0.91
C ARG A 96 13.90 -5.66 -2.03
N LEU A 97 12.82 -4.87 -2.03
CA LEU A 97 11.81 -4.89 -3.09
C LEU A 97 12.44 -4.62 -4.46
N MET A 98 13.32 -3.63 -4.54
CA MET A 98 14.03 -3.29 -5.77
C MET A 98 15.03 -4.36 -6.20
N VAL A 99 15.99 -4.68 -5.33
CA VAL A 99 17.19 -5.44 -5.71
C VAL A 99 16.93 -6.94 -5.68
N GLN A 100 16.17 -7.43 -4.70
CA GLN A 100 16.03 -8.86 -4.43
C GLN A 100 14.76 -9.43 -5.07
N ASN A 101 13.70 -8.63 -5.18
CA ASN A 101 12.38 -9.11 -5.58
C ASN A 101 11.91 -8.57 -6.94
N ASN A 102 12.78 -7.97 -7.75
CA ASN A 102 12.45 -7.49 -9.10
C ASN A 102 11.17 -6.59 -9.11
N MET A 103 11.13 -5.60 -8.22
CA MET A 103 10.00 -4.69 -8.02
C MET A 103 8.71 -5.35 -7.51
N THR A 104 8.79 -6.54 -6.89
CA THR A 104 7.61 -7.24 -6.37
C THR A 104 7.56 -7.32 -4.85
N CYS A 105 6.36 -7.21 -4.32
CA CYS A 105 6.03 -7.50 -2.93
C CYS A 105 4.94 -8.56 -2.89
N THR A 106 5.24 -9.72 -2.31
CA THR A 106 4.27 -10.79 -2.13
C THR A 106 3.89 -10.89 -0.67
N ILE A 107 2.61 -10.74 -0.38
CA ILE A 107 2.04 -10.85 0.95
C ILE A 107 1.11 -12.06 1.05
N THR A 108 0.98 -12.62 2.25
CA THR A 108 0.00 -13.68 2.52
C THR A 108 -1.20 -13.07 3.23
N LEU A 109 -2.41 -13.26 2.70
CA LEU A 109 -3.63 -12.81 3.35
C LEU A 109 -3.81 -13.51 4.70
N PRO A 110 -4.35 -12.82 5.74
CA PRO A 110 -4.61 -13.45 7.02
C PRO A 110 -5.49 -14.71 6.87
N GLN A 111 -5.15 -15.80 7.57
CA GLN A 111 -5.92 -17.04 7.49
C GLN A 111 -7.30 -16.94 8.13
N GLN A 112 -7.43 -16.11 9.16
CA GLN A 112 -8.65 -15.93 9.95
C GLN A 112 -9.22 -14.53 9.73
N ILE A 113 -9.67 -14.26 8.50
CA ILE A 113 -10.33 -13.00 8.13
C ILE A 113 -11.77 -13.30 7.69
N PRO A 114 -12.78 -12.55 8.16
CA PRO A 114 -14.15 -12.76 7.74
C PRO A 114 -14.33 -12.63 6.24
N ASN A 115 -15.16 -13.49 5.64
CA ASN A 115 -15.51 -13.38 4.23
C ASN A 115 -16.28 -12.06 3.99
N SER A 116 -15.66 -11.14 3.25
CA SER A 116 -16.20 -9.83 2.87
C SER A 116 -15.38 -9.28 1.70
N GLN A 117 -15.82 -8.16 1.13
CA GLN A 117 -14.92 -7.34 0.34
C GLN A 117 -14.09 -6.43 1.26
N TYR A 118 -12.83 -6.21 0.89
CA TYR A 118 -11.88 -5.37 1.60
C TYR A 118 -11.27 -4.36 0.64
N LEU A 119 -11.05 -3.13 1.12
CA LEU A 119 -10.05 -2.26 0.52
C LEU A 119 -8.68 -2.71 1.01
N MET A 120 -7.71 -2.72 0.10
CA MET A 120 -6.33 -3.06 0.38
C MET A 120 -5.47 -1.84 0.04
N ARG A 121 -4.69 -1.38 1.02
CA ARG A 121 -3.80 -0.22 0.88
C ARG A 121 -2.36 -0.71 1.03
N HIS A 122 -1.65 -0.81 -0.08
CA HIS A 122 -0.22 -1.11 -0.13
C HIS A 122 0.55 0.18 -0.39
N LYS A 123 1.53 0.49 0.46
CA LYS A 123 2.29 1.74 0.37
C LYS A 123 3.78 1.49 0.59
N MET A 124 4.59 2.30 -0.07
CA MET A 124 6.01 2.48 0.23
C MET A 124 6.18 3.90 0.72
N ILE A 125 6.92 4.10 1.80
CA ILE A 125 7.19 5.46 2.32
C ILE A 125 8.65 5.78 2.05
N ALA A 126 8.96 6.84 1.30
CA ALA A 126 10.32 7.32 1.13
C ALA A 126 10.69 8.31 2.25
N LEU A 127 11.83 8.09 2.89
CA LEU A 127 12.29 8.84 4.06
C LEU A 127 13.55 9.68 3.80
N HIS A 128 13.98 9.77 2.54
CA HIS A 128 15.26 10.37 2.14
C HIS A 128 15.39 11.85 2.47
N ILE A 129 14.27 12.56 2.50
CA ILE A 129 14.15 13.96 2.94
C ILE A 129 13.43 14.11 4.29
N ALA A 130 13.01 13.03 4.95
CA ALA A 130 12.15 13.08 6.14
C ALA A 130 12.91 13.47 7.43
N ARG A 131 13.42 14.70 7.49
CA ARG A 131 14.16 15.24 8.64
C ARG A 131 13.27 16.07 9.56
N GLN A 132 12.12 16.51 9.06
CA GLN A 132 11.12 17.32 9.73
C GLN A 132 9.71 16.74 9.47
N GLN A 133 8.74 17.29 10.19
CA GLN A 133 7.34 16.94 9.99
C GLN A 133 6.88 17.33 8.58
N ASN A 134 6.07 16.48 7.95
CA ASN A 134 5.57 16.67 6.58
C ASN A 134 6.69 16.71 5.51
N GLU A 135 7.72 15.89 5.67
CA GLU A 135 8.73 15.65 4.61
C GLU A 135 8.78 14.18 4.16
N ALA A 136 8.10 13.26 4.86
CA ALA A 136 7.98 11.88 4.39
C ALA A 136 7.04 11.79 3.19
N GLU A 137 7.40 10.97 2.22
CA GLU A 137 6.66 10.77 0.98
C GLU A 137 5.95 9.41 1.01
N LEU A 138 4.61 9.42 0.96
CA LEU A 138 3.75 8.23 1.04
C LEU A 138 3.10 7.86 -0.30
#